data_AF-A0A1V9ZYI0-F1
#
_entry.id   AF-A0A1V9ZYI0-F1
#
_cell.length_a   1.000
_cell.length_b   1.000
_cell.length_c   1.000
_cell.angle_alpha   90.00
_cell.angle_beta   90.00
_cell.angle_gamma   90.00
#
_symmetry.space_group_name_H-M   'P 1'
#
loop_
_entity.id
_entity.type
_entity.pdbx_description
1 polymer ?
#
loop_
_entity_poly.entity_id
_entity_poly.type
_entity_poly.pdbx_seq_one_letter_code
_entity_poly.pdbx_strand_id
1 'polypeptide(L)' 'MTLFGAVFGAAFGLNTKLLSNALQKVPYMRHPWEHLALIGAGAYIGHIATDNYENQVNDVAALRSMLGKPEERE' A
#
# COMPACT_ATOMS: atom_id res chain seq x y z
N MET A 1 -5.21 6.10 8.16
CA MET A 1 -4.59 6.96 7.12
C MET A 1 -4.69 6.30 5.74
N THR A 2 -5.89 5.89 5.34
CA THR A 2 -6.15 5.10 4.12
C THR A 2 -5.89 5.86 2.82
N LEU A 3 -6.20 7.16 2.80
CA LEU A 3 -5.93 8.05 1.65
C LEU A 3 -4.43 8.16 1.34
N PHE A 4 -3.58 8.30 2.37
CA PHE A 4 -2.13 8.34 2.19
C PHE A 4 -1.59 7.03 1.66
N GLY A 5 -2.10 5.88 2.13
CA GLY A 5 -1.77 4.57 1.59
C GLY A 5 -2.11 4.43 0.11
N ALA A 6 -3.30 4.89 -0.29
CA ALA A 6 -3.72 4.89 -1.69
C ALA A 6 -2.87 5.82 -2.57
N VAL A 7 -2.56 7.03 -2.11
CA VAL A 7 -1.70 7.97 -2.86
C VAL A 7 -0.28 7.43 -2.99
N PHE A 8 0.26 6.83 -1.93
CA PHE A 8 1.60 6.21 -1.99
C PHE A 8 1.61 5.02 -2.96
N GLY A 9 0.60 4.16 -2.89
CA GLY A 9 0.43 3.05 -3.82
C GLY A 9 0.30 3.51 -5.28
N ALA A 10 -0.48 4.56 -5.53
CA ALA A 10 -0.62 5.19 -6.86
C ALA A 10 0.71 5.70 -7.39
N ALA A 11 1.47 6.44 -6.57
CA ALA A 11 2.78 6.94 -6.93
C ALA A 11 3.77 5.80 -7.21
N PHE A 12 3.72 4.72 -6.42
CA PHE A 12 4.54 3.54 -6.64
C PHE A 12 4.24 2.90 -8.00
N GLY A 13 2.96 2.66 -8.32
CA GLY A 13 2.54 2.11 -9.61
C GLY A 13 2.95 2.98 -10.81
N LEU A 14 2.83 4.30 -10.70
CA LEU A 14 3.32 5.24 -11.71
C LEU A 14 4.84 5.12 -11.91
N ASN A 15 5.60 5.11 -10.82
CA ASN A 15 7.07 4.98 -10.85
C ASN A 15 7.50 3.64 -11.45
N THR A 16 6.83 2.53 -11.12
CA THR A 16 7.12 1.22 -11.73
C THR A 16 7.03 1.30 -13.25
N LYS A 17 5.99 1.95 -13.78
CA LYS A 17 5.83 2.05 -15.24
C LYS A 17 6.84 3.00 -15.89
N LEU A 18 7.10 4.15 -15.26
CA LEU A 18 8.12 5.08 -15.72
C LEU A 18 9.51 4.43 -15.75
N LEU A 19 9.86 3.67 -14.71
CA LEU A 19 11.13 2.95 -14.63
C LEU A 19 11.22 1.85 -15.69
N SER A 20 10.13 1.12 -15.94
CA SER A 20 10.06 0.11 -17.01
C SER A 20 10.35 0.72 -18.39
N ASN A 21 9.74 1.87 -18.70
CA ASN A 21 9.95 2.58 -19.95
C ASN A 21 11.39 3.17 -20.03
N ALA A 22 11.92 3.66 -18.91
CA ALA A 22 13.29 4.16 -18.80
C ALA A 22 14.32 3.07 -19.10
N LEU A 23 14.15 1.87 -18.53
CA LEU A 23 15.02 0.71 -18.73
C LEU A 23 15.01 0.24 -20.19
N GLN A 24 13.86 0.33 -20.85
CA GLN A 24 13.72 0.01 -22.28
C GLN A 24 14.23 1.12 -23.20
N LYS A 25 14.68 2.27 -22.65
CA LYS A 25 15.11 3.46 -23.39
C LYS A 25 14.02 3.97 -24.36
N VAL A 26 12.75 3.74 -24.03
CA VAL A 26 11.60 4.26 -24.78
C VAL A 26 11.06 5.53 -24.12
N PRO A 27 10.29 6.36 -24.85
CA PRO A 27 9.67 7.54 -24.24
C PRO A 27 8.86 7.18 -23.00
N TYR A 28 8.98 7.99 -21.95
CA TYR A 28 8.37 7.72 -20.64
C TYR A 28 6.87 7.47 -20.70
N MET A 29 6.14 8.09 -21.64
CA MET A 29 4.69 8.00 -21.79
C MET A 29 4.27 7.27 -23.08
N ARG A 30 5.05 6.28 -23.54
CA ARG A 30 4.72 5.53 -24.77
C ARG A 30 3.32 4.91 -24.75
N HIS A 31 2.89 4.38 -23.61
CA HIS A 31 1.58 3.74 -23.44
C HIS A 31 0.86 4.33 -22.21
N PRO A 32 0.17 5.47 -22.34
CA PRO A 32 -0.40 6.22 -21.20
C PRO A 32 -1.41 5.41 -20.38
N TRP A 33 -2.18 4.53 -21.03
CA TRP A 33 -3.15 3.65 -20.37
C TRP A 33 -2.52 2.66 -19.40
N GLU A 34 -1.29 2.22 -19.65
CA GLU A 34 -0.57 1.32 -18.75
C GLU A 34 -0.17 2.03 -17.45
N HIS A 35 0.10 3.34 -17.51
CA HIS A 35 0.34 4.14 -16.30
C HIS A 35 -0.94 4.26 -15.49
N LEU A 36 -2.09 4.51 -16.12
CA LEU A 36 -3.38 4.58 -15.43
C LEU A 36 -3.76 3.24 -14.78
N ALA A 37 -3.54 2.13 -15.49
CA ALA A 37 -3.77 0.80 -14.94
C ALA A 37 -2.89 0.54 -13.69
N LEU A 38 -1.60 0.86 -13.75
CA LEU A 38 -0.68 0.65 -12.64
C LEU A 38 -0.90 1.64 -11.49
N ILE A 39 -1.30 2.88 -11.77
CA ILE A 39 -1.76 3.84 -10.75
C ILE A 39 -2.98 3.27 -10.00
N GLY A 40 -3.99 2.79 -10.74
CA GLY A 40 -5.20 2.23 -10.14
C GLY A 40 -4.92 0.98 -9.33
N ALA A 41 -4.15 0.04 -9.88
CA ALA A 41 -3.74 -1.17 -9.17
C ALA A 41 -2.90 -0.84 -7.93
N GLY A 42 -1.93 0.07 -8.05
CA GLY A 42 -1.09 0.52 -6.94
C GLY A 42 -1.90 1.18 -5.84
N ALA A 43 -2.85 2.06 -6.19
CA ALA A 43 -3.71 2.73 -5.22
C ALA A 43 -4.57 1.73 -4.45
N TYR A 44 -5.15 0.75 -5.14
CA TYR A 44 -5.96 -0.30 -4.53
C TYR A 44 -5.15 -1.16 -3.55
N ILE A 45 -3.95 -1.57 -3.96
CA ILE A 45 -3.04 -2.34 -3.09
C ILE A 45 -2.63 -1.51 -1.86
N GLY A 46 -2.27 -0.24 -2.06
CA GLY A 46 -1.90 0.66 -0.96
C GLY A 46 -3.03 0.88 0.04
N HIS A 47 -4.27 0.97 -0.44
CA HIS A 47 -5.46 1.05 0.41
C HIS A 47 -5.63 -0.23 1.23
N ILE A 48 -5.66 -1.41 0.60
CA ILE A 48 -5.83 -2.69 1.31
C ILE A 48 -4.73 -2.92 2.35
N ALA A 49 -3.48 -2.62 2.00
CA ALA A 49 -2.35 -2.81 2.92
C ALA A 49 -2.51 -1.96 4.19
N THR A 50 -2.99 -0.72 4.04
CA THR A 50 -3.21 0.20 5.16
C THR A 50 -4.39 -0.24 6.01
N ASP A 51 -5.51 -0.62 5.38
CA ASP A 51 -6.70 -1.12 6.08
C ASP A 51 -6.39 -2.38 6.89
N ASN A 52 -5.64 -3.33 6.29
CA ASN A 52 -5.22 -4.54 6.99
C ASN A 52 -4.28 -4.24 8.16
N TYR A 53 -3.41 -3.24 8.03
CA TYR A 53 -2.53 -2.83 9.12
C TYR A 53 -3.33 -2.24 10.28
N GLU A 54 -4.29 -1.35 9.99
CA GLU A 54 -5.17 -0.77 11.00
C GLU A 54 -6.00 -1.82 11.74
N ASN A 55 -6.56 -2.78 11.00
CA ASN A 55 -7.30 -3.90 11.58
C ASN A 55 -6.42 -4.73 12.52
N GLN A 56 -5.20 -5.10 12.09
CA GLN A 56 -4.26 -5.85 12.93
C GLN A 56 -3.88 -5.11 14.21
N VAL A 57 -3.64 -3.80 14.13
CA VAL A 57 -3.33 -2.99 15.30
C VAL A 57 -4.51 -2.96 16.28
N ASN A 58 -5.73 -2.82 15.76
CA ASN A 58 -6.95 -2.84 16.58
C ASN A 58 -7.19 -4.21 17.23
N ASP A 59 -6.99 -5.30 16.50
CA ASP A 59 -7.14 -6.66 17.01
C ASP A 59 -6.13 -6.93 18.14
N VAL A 60 -4.86 -6.54 17.95
CA VAL A 60 -3.83 -6.66 19.00
C VAL A 60 -4.17 -5.79 20.21
N ALA A 61 -4.69 -4.58 20.01
CA ALA A 61 -5.11 -3.71 21.10
C ALA A 61 -6.29 -4.31 21.89
N ALA A 62 -7.26 -4.91 21.20
CA ALA A 62 -8.39 -5.60 21.82
C ALA A 62 -7.95 -6.85 22.59
N LEU A 63 -7.03 -7.65 22.03
CA LEU A 63 -6.45 -8.79 22.74
C LEU A 63 -5.69 -8.34 23.99
N ARG A 64 -4.95 -7.24 23.92
CA ARG A 64 -4.21 -6.71 25.08
C ARG A 64 -5.14 -6.28 26.21
N SER A 65 -6.33 -5.76 25.90
CA SER A 65 -7.30 -5.34 26.93
C SER A 65 -8.04 -6.52 27.56
N MET A 66 -8.34 -7.57 26.80
CA MET A 66 -9.03 -8.77 27.31
C MET A 66 -8.16 -9.63 28.22
N LEU A 67 -6.87 -9.68 27.91
CA LEU A 67 -5.99 -10.77 28.33
C LEU A 67 -4.96 -10.28 29.39
N GLY A 68 -4.98 -8.98 29.73
CA GLY A 68 -4.07 -8.38 30.71
C GLY A 68 -2.63 -8.29 30.21
N LYS A 69 -1.77 -7.52 30.91
CA LYS A 69 -0.37 -7.37 30.50
C LYS A 69 0.35 -8.73 30.47
N PRO A 70 1.19 -9.01 29.47
CA PRO A 70 1.89 -10.29 29.36
C PRO A 70 2.84 -10.57 30.55
N GLU A 71 3.18 -9.54 31.32
CA GLU A 71 4.03 -9.59 32.51
C GLU A 71 3.39 -10.32 33.70
N GLU A 72 2.07 -10.52 33.70
CA GLU A 72 1.32 -11.18 34.80
C GLU A 72 0.97 -12.65 34.49
N ARG A 73 1.48 -13.21 33.38
CA ARG A 73 1.13 -14.56 32.89
C ARG A 73 2.24 -15.60 33.06
N GLU A 74 3.17 -15.36 33.98
CA GLU A 74 4.21 -16.32 34.39
C GLU A 74 3.79 -17.10 35.64
#